data_AF-A0AB33JRI9-F1
#
_entry.id   AF-A0AB33JRI9-F1
#
_cell.length_a   1.000
_cell.length_b   1.000
_cell.length_c   1.000
_cell.angle_alpha   90.00
_cell.angle_beta   90.00
_cell.angle_gamma   90.00
#
_symmetry.space_group_name_H-M   'P 1'
#
loop_
_entity.id
_entity.type
_entity.pdbx_description
1 polymer ?
#
loop_
_entity_poly.entity_id
_entity_poly.type
_entity_poly.pdbx_seq_one_letter_code
_entity_poly.pdbx_strand_id
1 'polypeptide(L)'
;MNALSPRARLAVVLLAVLLLGGGSLGYVLRARQHAEPQRTTADSSFTLAGPRLYYRDSDTGRVAYRPPGPDAASVVGGPSCERFHAAGDTALCLQRLPGLPARADVVVLDRQLRETRRITLPGIPNRARVSASGRMLAWTMFATGDSYATSAFSTRTSILDLNTGYLIKSMEQIPLTIDGARYHAPDINYWGVTFARDDNRFYATASTNGRTYLVEGDLAAWSATALRENVECPSLSPDNSRIAFKKRVSEGTDSPWRLYVLDLRTMTEQPLAESRSVDDQAAWLDDSTVAYALPNADGRTTDLWSVPANGAGTPRLAVPGASSPVAVG
;
A
#
# COMPACT_ATOMS: atom_id res chain seq x y z
N MET A 1 37.22 18.20 -39.44
CA MET A 1 35.87 17.62 -39.27
C MET A 1 34.93 18.37 -40.21
N ASN A 2 34.55 17.78 -41.34
CA ASN A 2 33.74 18.49 -42.35
C ASN A 2 32.31 18.69 -41.85
N ALA A 3 31.88 19.95 -41.81
CA ALA A 3 30.52 20.31 -41.41
C ALA A 3 29.52 19.85 -42.48
N LEU A 4 28.54 19.03 -42.08
CA LEU A 4 27.41 18.63 -42.94
C LEU A 4 26.70 19.85 -43.54
N SER A 5 26.34 19.78 -44.82
CA SER A 5 25.59 20.83 -45.51
C SER A 5 24.20 21.03 -44.90
N PRO A 6 23.59 22.23 -45.01
CA PRO A 6 22.28 22.53 -44.40
C PRO A 6 21.18 21.56 -44.83
N ARG A 7 21.20 21.10 -46.09
CA ARG A 7 20.25 20.13 -46.65
C ARG A 7 20.43 18.73 -46.06
N ALA A 8 21.68 18.30 -45.84
CA ALA A 8 21.97 17.02 -45.22
C ALA A 8 21.56 17.00 -43.74
N ARG A 9 21.75 18.12 -43.02
CA ARG A 9 21.27 18.27 -41.63
C ARG A 9 19.75 18.19 -41.55
N LEU A 10 19.04 18.88 -42.45
CA LEU A 10 17.58 18.84 -42.51
C LEU A 10 17.05 17.43 -42.81
N ALA A 11 17.69 16.70 -43.73
CA ALA A 11 17.31 15.32 -44.04
C ALA A 11 17.50 14.38 -42.84
N VAL A 12 18.62 14.52 -42.10
CA VAL A 12 18.88 13.74 -40.88
C VAL A 12 17.84 14.05 -39.79
N VAL A 13 17.48 15.31 -39.60
CA VAL A 13 16.46 15.71 -38.63
C VAL A 13 15.09 15.15 -39.00
N LEU A 14 14.69 15.25 -40.27
CA LEU A 14 13.41 14.68 -40.73
C LEU A 14 13.36 13.17 -40.57
N LEU A 15 14.46 12.47 -40.88
CA LEU A 15 14.55 11.02 -40.69
C LEU A 15 14.46 10.64 -39.21
N ALA A 16 15.14 11.39 -38.33
CA ALA A 16 15.07 11.18 -36.88
C ALA A 16 13.65 11.44 -36.34
N VAL A 17 12.98 12.49 -36.78
CA VAL A 17 11.58 12.79 -36.40
C VAL A 17 10.64 11.69 -36.88
N LEU A 18 10.80 11.18 -38.09
CA LEU A 18 9.97 10.09 -38.62
C LEU A 18 10.22 8.77 -37.88
N LEU A 19 11.47 8.46 -37.55
CA LEU A 19 11.81 7.25 -36.78
C LEU A 19 11.31 7.32 -35.33
N LEU A 20 11.47 8.48 -34.67
CA LEU A 20 10.97 8.69 -33.32
C LEU A 20 9.44 8.76 -33.29
N GLY A 21 8.81 9.44 -34.25
CA GLY A 21 7.35 9.53 -34.38
C GLY A 21 6.71 8.18 -34.71
N GLY A 22 7.28 7.44 -35.67
CA GLY A 22 6.83 6.10 -36.02
C GLY A 22 7.05 5.09 -34.89
N GLY A 23 8.22 5.13 -34.24
CA GLY A 23 8.55 4.26 -33.11
C GLY A 23 7.67 4.52 -31.88
N SER A 24 7.41 5.78 -31.54
CA SER A 24 6.51 6.16 -30.44
C SER A 24 5.05 5.79 -30.73
N LEU A 25 4.56 6.03 -31.95
CA LEU A 25 3.21 5.63 -32.33
C LEU A 25 3.04 4.10 -32.32
N GLY A 26 4.03 3.37 -32.87
CA GLY A 26 4.05 1.91 -32.82
C GLY A 26 4.08 1.35 -31.41
N TYR A 27 4.87 1.94 -30.52
CA TYR A 27 4.91 1.59 -29.10
C TYR A 27 3.57 1.85 -28.40
N VAL A 28 2.95 3.01 -28.62
CA VAL A 28 1.65 3.36 -28.01
C VAL A 28 0.54 2.43 -28.50
N LEU A 29 0.50 2.11 -29.80
CA LEU A 29 -0.48 1.18 -30.36
C LEU A 29 -0.31 -0.22 -29.80
N ARG A 30 0.94 -0.70 -29.66
CA ARG A 30 1.24 -2.01 -29.06
C ARG A 30 0.90 -2.05 -27.57
N ALA A 31 1.21 -0.99 -26.82
CA ALA A 31 0.84 -0.86 -25.41
C ALA A 31 -0.68 -0.84 -25.21
N ARG A 32 -1.43 -0.21 -26.13
CA ARG A 32 -2.91 -0.24 -26.12
C ARG A 32 -3.48 -1.59 -26.50
N GLN A 33 -2.85 -2.34 -27.41
CA GLN A 33 -3.27 -3.70 -27.77
C GLN A 33 -3.01 -4.72 -26.65
N HIS A 34 -2.06 -4.46 -25.75
CA HIS A 34 -1.82 -5.29 -24.56
C HIS A 34 -2.59 -4.84 -23.32
N ALA A 35 -3.24 -3.67 -23.37
CA ALA A 35 -4.21 -3.27 -22.35
C ALA A 35 -5.55 -3.97 -22.63
N GLU A 36 -5.65 -5.26 -22.30
CA GLU A 36 -6.98 -5.85 -22.13
C GLU A 36 -7.71 -5.03 -21.07
N PRO A 37 -9.01 -4.73 -21.23
CA PRO A 37 -9.80 -4.15 -20.17
C PRO A 37 -9.82 -5.15 -19.01
N GLN A 38 -8.97 -4.92 -18.01
CA GLN A 38 -9.03 -5.66 -16.75
C GLN A 38 -10.48 -5.56 -16.27
N ARG A 39 -11.13 -6.70 -16.09
CA ARG A 39 -12.46 -6.74 -15.47
C ARG A 39 -12.31 -6.12 -14.07
N THR A 40 -12.76 -4.87 -13.95
CA THR A 40 -12.70 -4.10 -12.71
C THR A 40 -13.69 -4.63 -11.68
N THR A 41 -14.75 -5.29 -12.14
CA THR A 41 -15.83 -5.83 -11.32
C THR A 41 -15.56 -7.27 -10.89
N ALA A 42 -16.01 -7.61 -9.67
CA ALA A 42 -16.02 -8.98 -9.19
C ALA A 42 -17.03 -9.87 -9.98
N ASP A 43 -16.77 -11.16 -9.99
CA ASP A 43 -17.74 -12.17 -10.40
C ASP A 43 -18.89 -12.20 -9.39
N SER A 44 -20.12 -12.44 -9.85
CA SER A 44 -21.34 -12.31 -9.02
C SER A 44 -21.38 -13.25 -7.80
N SER A 45 -20.67 -14.38 -7.85
CA SER A 45 -20.54 -15.33 -6.74
C SER A 45 -19.42 -14.99 -5.76
N PHE A 46 -18.54 -14.05 -6.10
CA PHE A 46 -17.40 -13.68 -5.28
C PHE A 46 -17.81 -12.59 -4.28
N THR A 47 -17.76 -12.94 -3.00
CA THR A 47 -18.17 -12.05 -1.89
C THR A 47 -17.13 -12.05 -0.78
N LEU A 48 -17.19 -11.03 0.09
CA LEU A 48 -16.49 -11.03 1.37
C LEU A 48 -17.20 -11.96 2.34
N ALA A 49 -16.55 -13.05 2.70
CA ALA A 49 -17.04 -14.05 3.63
C ALA A 49 -15.87 -14.59 4.45
N GLY A 50 -16.10 -14.84 5.74
CA GLY A 50 -15.13 -15.42 6.66
C GLY A 50 -15.51 -16.85 7.06
N PRO A 51 -14.54 -17.64 7.53
CA PRO A 51 -13.12 -17.32 7.66
C PRO A 51 -12.34 -17.57 6.36
N ARG A 52 -11.67 -16.56 5.79
CA ARG A 52 -10.89 -16.66 4.54
C ARG A 52 -9.69 -15.71 4.50
N LEU A 53 -8.64 -16.12 3.79
CA LEU A 53 -7.52 -15.24 3.42
C LEU A 53 -7.74 -14.70 2.01
N TYR A 54 -8.00 -13.41 1.89
CA TYR A 54 -8.05 -12.69 0.63
C TYR A 54 -6.68 -12.09 0.30
N TYR A 55 -6.40 -11.97 -1.00
CA TYR A 55 -5.14 -11.40 -1.50
C TYR A 55 -5.32 -10.94 -2.96
N ARG A 56 -4.40 -10.09 -3.43
CA ARG A 56 -4.27 -9.77 -4.87
C ARG A 56 -3.39 -10.83 -5.54
N ASP A 57 -3.96 -11.53 -6.51
CA ASP A 57 -3.27 -12.46 -7.39
C ASP A 57 -2.40 -11.70 -8.41
N SER A 58 -1.14 -12.10 -8.56
CA SER A 58 -0.17 -11.38 -9.40
C SER A 58 -0.35 -11.64 -10.88
N ASP A 59 -0.83 -12.84 -11.25
CA ASP A 59 -0.99 -13.25 -12.65
C ASP A 59 -2.18 -12.53 -13.29
N THR A 60 -3.30 -12.46 -12.56
CA THR A 60 -4.54 -11.84 -13.05
C THR A 60 -4.70 -10.38 -12.61
N GLY A 61 -4.01 -9.95 -11.55
CA GLY A 61 -4.25 -8.66 -10.90
C GLY A 61 -5.61 -8.56 -10.21
N ARG A 62 -6.32 -9.68 -10.04
CA ARG A 62 -7.64 -9.76 -9.40
C ARG A 62 -7.50 -10.18 -7.94
N VAL A 63 -8.49 -9.81 -7.14
CA VAL A 63 -8.60 -10.34 -5.78
C VAL A 63 -9.01 -11.81 -5.85
N ALA A 64 -8.30 -12.64 -5.10
CA ALA A 64 -8.57 -14.04 -4.90
C ALA A 64 -8.72 -14.32 -3.40
N TYR A 65 -9.25 -15.49 -3.07
CA TYR A 65 -9.18 -15.99 -1.70
C TYR A 65 -8.78 -17.46 -1.67
N ARG A 66 -8.15 -17.86 -0.58
CA ARG A 66 -7.94 -19.27 -0.24
C ARG A 66 -9.01 -19.70 0.77
N PRO A 67 -9.84 -20.71 0.46
CA PRO A 67 -10.74 -21.30 1.45
C PRO A 67 -9.94 -21.91 2.61
N PRO A 68 -10.55 -22.08 3.80
CA PRO A 68 -9.91 -22.80 4.89
C PRO A 68 -9.67 -24.27 4.49
N GLY A 69 -8.49 -24.80 4.82
CA GLY A 69 -8.07 -26.17 4.52
C GLY A 69 -6.67 -26.22 3.89
N PRO A 70 -5.90 -27.30 4.12
CA PRO A 70 -4.51 -27.41 3.66
C PRO A 70 -4.39 -27.46 2.12
N ASP A 71 -5.35 -28.09 1.45
CA ASP A 71 -5.31 -28.35 0.00
C ASP A 71 -6.39 -27.57 -0.79
N ALA A 72 -7.03 -26.59 -0.14
CA ALA A 72 -8.08 -25.81 -0.79
C ALA A 72 -7.47 -24.92 -1.89
N ALA A 73 -7.88 -25.16 -3.13
CA ALA A 73 -7.47 -24.34 -4.26
C ALA A 73 -7.98 -22.90 -4.10
N SER A 74 -7.16 -21.94 -4.49
CA SER A 74 -7.55 -20.54 -4.51
C SER A 74 -8.67 -20.29 -5.52
N VAL A 75 -9.62 -19.44 -5.13
CA VAL A 75 -10.70 -18.98 -5.99
C VAL A 75 -10.35 -17.56 -6.42
N VAL A 76 -10.14 -17.36 -7.73
CA VAL A 76 -9.91 -16.06 -8.35
C VAL A 76 -11.23 -15.58 -8.94
N GLY A 77 -11.64 -14.36 -8.62
CA GLY A 77 -12.92 -13.83 -9.12
C GLY A 77 -13.32 -12.47 -8.55
N GLY A 78 -12.54 -11.90 -7.64
CA GLY A 78 -12.79 -10.56 -7.12
C GLY A 78 -12.47 -9.45 -8.13
N PRO A 79 -12.59 -8.18 -7.71
CA PRO A 79 -12.26 -7.03 -8.55
C PRO A 79 -10.77 -7.01 -8.87
N SER A 80 -10.40 -6.34 -9.97
CA SER A 80 -9.00 -6.01 -10.22
C SER A 80 -8.57 -4.83 -9.35
N CYS A 81 -7.49 -5.00 -8.58
CA CYS A 81 -6.97 -4.00 -7.66
C CYS A 81 -5.44 -3.97 -7.73
N GLU A 82 -4.85 -2.78 -7.62
CA GLU A 82 -3.43 -2.58 -7.34
C GLU A 82 -3.12 -2.81 -5.86
N ARG A 83 -4.01 -2.34 -4.98
CA ARG A 83 -4.00 -2.60 -3.53
C ARG A 83 -5.40 -2.92 -3.07
N PHE A 84 -5.52 -3.90 -2.17
CA PHE A 84 -6.78 -4.36 -1.62
C PHE A 84 -6.70 -4.47 -0.11
N HIS A 85 -7.75 -4.03 0.59
CA HIS A 85 -7.93 -4.31 2.01
C HIS A 85 -9.43 -4.45 2.29
N ALA A 86 -9.81 -5.33 3.21
CA ALA A 86 -11.20 -5.49 3.64
C ALA A 86 -11.28 -5.73 5.14
N ALA A 87 -12.37 -5.29 5.75
CA ALA A 87 -12.72 -5.56 7.15
C ALA A 87 -14.20 -5.22 7.37
N GLY A 88 -14.85 -5.90 8.32
CA GLY A 88 -16.30 -5.84 8.45
C GLY A 88 -16.99 -6.21 7.13
N ASP A 89 -17.93 -5.38 6.71
CA ASP A 89 -18.66 -5.53 5.45
C ASP A 89 -18.15 -4.61 4.33
N THR A 90 -16.94 -4.05 4.48
CA THR A 90 -16.36 -3.08 3.55
C THR A 90 -15.04 -3.57 2.97
N ALA A 91 -14.86 -3.35 1.67
CA ALA A 91 -13.59 -3.47 0.99
C ALA A 91 -13.15 -2.13 0.38
N LEU A 92 -11.83 -1.96 0.30
CA LEU A 92 -11.16 -0.86 -0.36
C LEU A 92 -10.27 -1.43 -1.46
N CYS A 93 -10.57 -1.07 -2.70
CA CYS A 93 -9.82 -1.47 -3.89
C CYS A 93 -9.24 -0.21 -4.55
N LEU A 94 -7.92 -0.13 -4.63
CA LEU A 94 -7.24 0.94 -5.36
C LEU A 94 -6.93 0.45 -6.76
N GLN A 95 -7.36 1.18 -7.79
CA GLN A 95 -7.19 0.81 -9.20
C GLN A 95 -6.31 1.83 -9.89
N ARG A 96 -5.18 1.40 -10.46
CA ARG A 96 -4.32 2.29 -11.24
C ARG A 96 -4.99 2.58 -12.59
N LEU A 97 -5.10 3.85 -12.95
CA LEU A 97 -5.64 4.27 -14.23
C LEU A 97 -4.51 4.44 -15.28
N PRO A 98 -4.78 4.15 -16.56
CA PRO A 98 -3.82 4.43 -17.62
C PRO A 98 -3.68 5.94 -17.86
N GLY A 99 -2.50 6.33 -18.34
CA GLY A 99 -2.19 7.71 -18.76
C GLY A 99 -1.18 8.42 -17.87
N LEU A 100 -0.78 9.62 -18.33
CA LEU A 100 0.11 10.53 -17.62
C LEU A 100 -0.59 11.89 -17.46
N PRO A 101 -0.53 12.54 -16.29
CA PRO A 101 0.12 12.07 -15.05
C PRO A 101 -0.59 10.84 -14.45
N ALA A 102 0.10 10.12 -13.55
CA ALA A 102 -0.44 8.93 -12.91
C ALA A 102 -1.68 9.27 -12.07
N ARG A 103 -2.71 8.42 -12.18
CA ARG A 103 -3.96 8.56 -11.44
C ARG A 103 -4.43 7.19 -10.97
N ALA A 104 -5.28 7.18 -9.96
CA ALA A 104 -5.92 5.99 -9.48
C ALA A 104 -7.35 6.26 -9.02
N ASP A 105 -8.19 5.24 -9.11
CA ASP A 105 -9.48 5.21 -8.46
C ASP A 105 -9.37 4.55 -7.09
N VAL A 106 -9.98 5.20 -6.11
CA VAL A 106 -10.27 4.65 -4.79
C VAL A 106 -11.70 4.14 -4.84
N VAL A 107 -11.88 2.83 -4.89
CA VAL A 107 -13.19 2.17 -5.01
C VAL A 107 -13.54 1.55 -3.66
N VAL A 108 -14.63 2.03 -3.06
CA VAL A 108 -15.24 1.47 -1.86
C VAL A 108 -16.29 0.45 -2.30
N LEU A 109 -16.20 -0.73 -1.71
CA LEU A 109 -17.00 -1.89 -2.07
C LEU A 109 -17.77 -2.40 -0.84
N ASP A 110 -18.99 -2.86 -1.04
CA ASP A 110 -19.77 -3.59 -0.02
C ASP A 110 -19.32 -5.06 0.12
N ARG A 111 -19.99 -5.80 1.00
CA ARG A 111 -19.73 -7.24 1.24
C ARG A 111 -19.92 -8.10 -0.02
N GLN A 112 -20.76 -7.67 -0.96
CA GLN A 112 -20.95 -8.35 -2.25
C GLN A 112 -19.99 -7.83 -3.33
N LEU A 113 -18.99 -7.04 -2.94
CA LEU A 113 -18.01 -6.39 -3.80
C LEU A 113 -18.65 -5.51 -4.88
N ARG A 114 -19.81 -4.91 -4.56
CA ARG A 114 -20.42 -3.87 -5.39
C ARG A 114 -19.88 -2.51 -4.98
N GLU A 115 -19.64 -1.67 -5.97
CA GLU A 115 -19.21 -0.31 -5.75
C GLU A 115 -20.28 0.53 -5.06
N THR A 116 -19.92 1.08 -3.91
CA THR A 116 -20.73 2.02 -3.15
C THR A 116 -20.21 3.44 -3.29
N ARG A 117 -18.91 3.61 -3.57
CA ARG A 117 -18.28 4.91 -3.80
C ARG A 117 -17.02 4.79 -4.64
N ARG A 118 -16.76 5.80 -5.48
CA ARG A 118 -15.52 5.95 -6.24
C ARG A 118 -14.98 7.37 -6.11
N ILE A 119 -13.67 7.49 -5.94
CA ILE A 119 -12.95 8.77 -5.90
C ILE A 119 -11.70 8.64 -6.78
N THR A 120 -11.58 9.47 -7.81
CA THR A 120 -10.39 9.53 -8.65
C THR A 120 -9.40 10.54 -8.08
N LEU A 121 -8.16 10.13 -7.86
CA LEU A 121 -7.09 10.96 -7.30
C LEU A 121 -5.79 10.84 -8.13
N PRO A 122 -4.92 11.87 -8.14
CA PRO A 122 -3.59 11.73 -8.70
C PRO A 122 -2.73 10.81 -7.82
N GLY A 123 -1.72 10.20 -8.45
CA GLY A 123 -0.70 9.39 -7.79
C GLY A 123 -0.80 7.90 -8.08
N ILE A 124 0.16 7.17 -7.50
CA ILE A 124 0.29 5.71 -7.67
C ILE A 124 -0.12 5.02 -6.36
N PRO A 125 -1.04 4.03 -6.39
CA PRO A 125 -1.46 3.32 -5.18
C PRO A 125 -0.31 2.67 -4.44
N ASN A 126 -0.24 2.91 -3.12
CA ASN A 126 0.79 2.32 -2.27
C ASN A 126 0.23 1.53 -1.08
N ARG A 127 -0.78 2.06 -0.37
CA ARG A 127 -1.40 1.39 0.78
C ARG A 127 -2.91 1.55 0.77
N ALA A 128 -3.60 0.53 1.27
CA ALA A 128 -5.03 0.54 1.53
C ALA A 128 -5.27 -0.07 2.92
N ARG A 129 -6.15 0.55 3.71
CA ARG A 129 -6.52 0.07 5.04
C ARG A 129 -7.99 0.34 5.31
N VAL A 130 -8.66 -0.62 5.92
CA VAL A 130 -10.03 -0.53 6.41
C VAL A 130 -9.99 -0.81 7.92
N SER A 131 -10.67 -0.02 8.73
CA SER A 131 -10.79 -0.29 10.18
C SER A 131 -11.61 -1.56 10.44
N ALA A 132 -11.45 -2.14 11.63
CA ALA A 132 -12.08 -3.42 11.96
C ALA A 132 -13.62 -3.43 11.78
N SER A 133 -14.28 -2.29 12.01
CA SER A 133 -15.72 -2.13 11.83
C SER A 133 -16.15 -2.01 10.35
N GLY A 134 -15.22 -1.74 9.44
CA GLY A 134 -15.52 -1.39 8.05
C GLY A 134 -15.81 0.10 7.82
N ARG A 135 -15.75 0.95 8.86
CA ARG A 135 -16.16 2.37 8.78
C ARG A 135 -15.08 3.31 8.26
N MET A 136 -13.86 3.20 8.81
CA MET A 136 -12.77 4.13 8.50
C MET A 136 -11.88 3.54 7.42
N LEU A 137 -11.65 4.32 6.36
CA LEU A 137 -10.81 3.92 5.24
C LEU A 137 -9.59 4.82 5.21
N ALA A 138 -8.41 4.26 5.02
CA ALA A 138 -7.20 5.02 4.71
C ALA A 138 -6.54 4.49 3.44
N TRP A 139 -5.98 5.39 2.66
CA TRP A 139 -5.12 5.02 1.55
C TRP A 139 -3.96 6.00 1.42
N THR A 140 -2.85 5.48 0.91
CA THR A 140 -1.66 6.27 0.60
C THR A 140 -1.36 6.14 -0.90
N MET A 141 -1.15 7.29 -1.54
CA MET A 141 -0.65 7.38 -2.92
C MET A 141 0.76 7.97 -2.92
N PHE A 142 1.63 7.51 -3.81
CA PHE A 142 2.84 8.26 -4.12
C PHE A 142 2.47 9.53 -4.87
N ALA A 143 2.93 10.68 -4.38
CA ALA A 143 2.68 11.95 -5.04
C ALA A 143 3.45 12.00 -6.37
N THR A 144 2.75 12.36 -7.44
CA THR A 144 3.37 12.67 -8.73
C THR A 144 3.34 14.17 -8.94
N GLY A 145 4.51 14.79 -9.06
CA GLY A 145 4.62 16.20 -9.46
C GLY A 145 4.72 17.23 -8.33
N ASP A 146 4.94 16.82 -7.07
CA ASP A 146 5.36 17.76 -6.02
C ASP A 146 6.80 18.21 -6.34
N SER A 147 6.92 19.43 -6.88
CA SER A 147 8.12 20.25 -7.09
C SER A 147 9.45 19.53 -7.37
N TYR A 148 9.91 19.65 -8.62
CA TYR A 148 11.19 19.18 -9.21
C TYR A 148 12.50 19.65 -8.53
N ALA A 149 12.58 19.74 -7.20
CA ALA A 149 13.77 20.24 -6.50
C ALA A 149 14.20 19.42 -5.26
N THR A 150 13.47 18.40 -4.83
CA THR A 150 13.94 17.53 -3.75
C THR A 150 13.67 16.07 -4.09
N SER A 151 14.72 15.24 -4.01
CA SER A 151 14.68 13.78 -4.04
C SER A 151 13.93 13.16 -2.84
N ALA A 152 12.98 13.90 -2.25
CA ALA A 152 12.26 13.51 -1.05
C ALA A 152 11.00 12.73 -1.46
N PHE A 153 10.88 11.55 -0.89
CA PHE A 153 9.69 10.71 -0.93
C PHE A 153 8.46 11.51 -0.44
N SER A 154 7.57 11.89 -1.36
CA SER A 154 6.28 12.52 -1.03
C SER A 154 5.15 11.51 -1.24
N THR A 155 4.39 11.28 -0.18
CA THR A 155 3.17 10.50 -0.21
C THR A 155 2.02 11.39 0.18
N ARG A 156 0.81 11.04 -0.27
CA ARG A 156 -0.41 11.67 0.20
C ARG A 156 -1.30 10.62 0.81
N THR A 157 -1.53 10.75 2.11
CA THR A 157 -2.42 9.84 2.84
C THR A 157 -3.75 10.52 3.11
N SER A 158 -4.84 9.83 2.80
CA SER A 158 -6.21 10.30 3.02
C SER A 158 -6.96 9.36 3.94
N ILE A 159 -7.95 9.89 4.66
CA ILE A 159 -8.88 9.12 5.50
C ILE A 159 -10.31 9.48 5.11
N LEU A 160 -11.15 8.47 4.94
CA LEU A 160 -12.59 8.61 4.74
C LEU A 160 -13.35 7.93 5.88
N ASP A 161 -14.22 8.68 6.55
CA ASP A 161 -15.23 8.12 7.44
C ASP A 161 -16.51 7.84 6.65
N LEU A 162 -16.89 6.58 6.51
CA LEU A 162 -18.10 6.20 5.78
C LEU A 162 -19.41 6.56 6.50
N ASN A 163 -19.38 6.74 7.82
CA ASN A 163 -20.57 7.10 8.58
C ASN A 163 -20.95 8.57 8.35
N THR A 164 -19.96 9.46 8.39
CA THR A 164 -20.19 10.91 8.19
C THR A 164 -19.99 11.35 6.74
N GLY A 165 -19.33 10.53 5.93
CA GLY A 165 -18.91 10.88 4.57
C GLY A 165 -17.70 11.83 4.51
N TYR A 166 -17.14 12.22 5.66
CA TYR A 166 -16.07 13.20 5.76
C TYR A 166 -14.75 12.64 5.22
N LEU A 167 -14.18 13.36 4.25
CA LEU A 167 -12.92 13.01 3.59
C LEU A 167 -11.81 13.96 4.03
N ILE A 168 -10.86 13.42 4.78
CA ILE A 168 -9.56 14.02 5.03
C ILE A 168 -8.69 13.76 3.79
N LYS A 169 -8.47 14.79 2.98
CA LYS A 169 -7.69 14.68 1.72
C LYS A 169 -6.17 14.55 1.94
N SER A 170 -5.69 14.86 3.14
CA SER A 170 -4.27 14.94 3.48
C SER A 170 -4.14 14.89 5.00
N MET A 171 -3.58 13.81 5.51
CA MET A 171 -3.29 13.65 6.94
C MET A 171 -2.10 14.50 7.40
N GLU A 172 -1.32 15.03 6.47
CA GLU A 172 -0.16 15.89 6.71
C GLU A 172 -0.55 17.21 7.40
N GLN A 173 -1.85 17.53 7.44
CA GLN A 173 -2.41 18.66 8.18
C GLN A 173 -2.70 18.35 9.65
N ILE A 174 -2.53 17.10 10.10
CA ILE A 174 -2.72 16.73 11.50
C ILE A 174 -1.55 17.30 12.33
N PRO A 175 -1.83 18.13 13.35
CA PRO A 175 -0.82 18.64 14.28
C PRO A 175 -0.04 17.48 14.93
N LEU A 176 1.28 17.54 14.81
CA LEU A 176 2.20 16.57 15.38
C LEU A 176 2.77 17.08 16.70
N THR A 177 2.87 16.21 17.70
CA THR A 177 3.64 16.43 18.93
C THR A 177 4.81 15.45 18.95
N ILE A 178 6.02 15.96 19.17
CA ILE A 178 7.24 15.16 19.35
C ILE A 178 7.87 15.59 20.68
N ASP A 179 8.22 14.62 21.53
CA ASP A 179 8.84 14.85 22.84
C ASP A 179 8.05 15.84 23.73
N GLY A 180 6.72 15.74 23.67
CA GLY A 180 5.80 16.60 24.43
C GLY A 180 5.67 18.04 23.91
N ALA A 181 6.36 18.40 22.84
CA ALA A 181 6.27 19.72 22.21
C ALA A 181 5.56 19.65 20.86
N ARG A 182 4.73 20.66 20.56
CA ARG A 182 4.11 20.78 19.24
C ARG A 182 5.20 20.97 18.19
N TYR A 183 5.18 20.11 17.18
CA TYR A 183 6.14 20.09 16.09
C TYR A 183 5.48 20.51 14.78
N HIS A 184 6.15 21.37 14.03
CA HIS A 184 5.70 21.83 12.73
C HIS A 184 6.92 22.01 11.82
N ALA A 185 6.91 21.31 10.70
CA ALA A 185 7.92 21.45 9.66
C ALA A 185 7.27 21.17 8.30
N PRO A 186 7.73 21.82 7.22
CA PRO A 186 7.15 21.65 5.89
C PRO A 186 7.40 20.26 5.28
N ASP A 187 8.33 19.48 5.83
CA ASP A 187 8.72 18.15 5.34
C ASP A 187 7.99 17.01 6.05
N ILE A 188 7.04 17.31 6.95
CA ILE A 188 6.23 16.30 7.63
C ILE A 188 5.41 15.52 6.59
N ASN A 189 5.57 14.20 6.59
CA ASN A 189 4.83 13.29 5.74
C ASN A 189 4.29 12.10 6.56
N TYR A 190 3.06 11.66 6.26
CA TYR A 190 2.42 10.53 6.93
C TYR A 190 2.09 9.40 5.93
N TRP A 191 2.28 8.15 6.35
CA TRP A 191 1.85 6.98 5.60
C TRP A 191 1.65 5.74 6.47
N GLY A 192 1.12 4.67 5.87
CA GLY A 192 1.05 3.37 6.53
C GLY A 192 0.11 3.37 7.73
N VAL A 193 -1.16 3.72 7.51
CA VAL A 193 -2.14 3.86 8.57
C VAL A 193 -2.69 2.50 9.01
N THR A 194 -3.04 2.39 10.29
CA THR A 194 -3.83 1.32 10.89
C THR A 194 -4.75 1.91 11.96
N PHE A 195 -5.94 1.34 12.13
CA PHE A 195 -6.97 1.89 13.03
C PHE A 195 -7.18 0.98 14.24
N ALA A 196 -7.38 1.59 15.40
CA ALA A 196 -7.91 0.88 16.56
C ALA A 196 -9.40 0.54 16.35
N ARG A 197 -9.88 -0.43 17.13
CA ARG A 197 -11.29 -0.90 17.10
C ARG A 197 -12.33 0.18 17.42
N ASP A 198 -11.92 1.28 18.05
CA ASP A 198 -12.79 2.41 18.39
C ASP A 198 -13.07 3.36 17.21
N ASP A 199 -12.46 3.10 16.04
CA ASP A 199 -12.56 3.93 14.82
C ASP A 199 -12.08 5.39 15.00
N ASN A 200 -11.50 5.74 16.13
CA ASN A 200 -11.02 7.09 16.42
C ASN A 200 -9.50 7.15 16.48
N ARG A 201 -8.92 6.24 17.25
CA ARG A 201 -7.48 6.14 17.41
C ARG A 201 -6.88 5.44 16.20
N PHE A 202 -5.78 5.98 15.71
CA PHE A 202 -5.02 5.38 14.63
C PHE A 202 -3.54 5.38 14.95
N TYR A 203 -2.81 4.49 14.30
CA TYR A 203 -1.36 4.53 14.25
C TYR A 203 -0.90 4.74 12.81
N ALA A 204 0.16 5.52 12.64
CA ALA A 204 0.75 5.77 11.34
C ALA A 204 2.26 5.96 11.48
N THR A 205 2.94 5.96 10.35
CA THR A 205 4.29 6.50 10.27
C THR A 205 4.19 8.00 10.03
N ALA A 206 4.97 8.78 10.79
CA ALA A 206 5.31 10.14 10.45
C ALA A 206 6.80 10.23 10.12
N SER A 207 7.17 11.07 9.16
CA SER A 207 8.57 11.33 8.82
C SER A 207 8.84 12.81 8.75
N THR A 208 9.98 13.21 9.27
CA THR A 208 10.50 14.59 9.22
C THR A 208 11.97 14.57 9.61
N ASN A 209 12.76 15.48 9.04
CA ASN A 209 14.19 15.65 9.31
C ASN A 209 15.00 14.34 9.17
N GLY A 210 14.65 13.53 8.17
CA GLY A 210 15.30 12.24 7.90
C GLY A 210 15.00 11.12 8.91
N ARG A 211 14.09 11.35 9.87
CA ARG A 211 13.67 10.38 10.89
C ARG A 211 12.25 9.91 10.62
N THR A 212 11.97 8.67 11.02
CA THR A 212 10.62 8.10 11.00
C THR A 212 10.14 7.83 12.41
N TYR A 213 8.84 7.95 12.64
CA TYR A 213 8.20 7.83 13.95
C TYR A 213 6.96 6.96 13.83
N LEU A 214 6.70 6.14 14.85
CA LEU A 214 5.35 5.67 15.14
C LEU A 214 4.60 6.83 15.79
N VAL A 215 3.47 7.22 15.21
CA VAL A 215 2.55 8.15 15.86
C VAL A 215 1.30 7.40 16.32
N GLU A 216 0.77 7.80 17.46
CA GLU A 216 -0.63 7.57 17.84
C GLU A 216 -1.41 8.85 17.55
N GLY A 217 -2.50 8.73 16.82
CA GLY A 217 -3.36 9.86 16.51
C GLY A 217 -4.79 9.63 16.96
N ASP A 218 -5.49 10.76 17.14
CA ASP A 218 -6.88 10.85 17.55
C ASP A 218 -7.61 11.69 16.49
N LEU A 219 -8.54 11.05 15.77
CA LEU A 219 -9.28 11.71 14.68
C LEU A 219 -10.25 12.76 15.20
N ALA A 220 -10.95 12.51 16.31
CA ALA A 220 -11.90 13.43 16.91
C ALA A 220 -11.21 14.68 17.47
N ALA A 221 -10.05 14.51 18.12
CA ALA A 221 -9.25 15.62 18.62
C ALA A 221 -8.38 16.28 17.54
N TRP A 222 -8.31 15.69 16.33
CA TRP A 222 -7.45 16.13 15.23
C TRP A 222 -5.99 16.34 15.69
N SER A 223 -5.36 15.28 16.19
CA SER A 223 -3.98 15.34 16.70
C SER A 223 -3.20 14.04 16.50
N ALA A 224 -1.88 14.13 16.48
CA ALA A 224 -0.96 13.01 16.48
C ALA A 224 0.21 13.25 17.44
N THR A 225 0.63 12.21 18.15
CA THR A 225 1.78 12.23 19.07
C THR A 225 2.76 11.14 18.69
N ALA A 226 4.03 11.49 18.51
CA ALA A 226 5.09 10.52 18.30
C ALA A 226 5.30 9.69 19.57
N LEU A 227 5.25 8.37 19.42
CA LEU A 227 5.46 7.41 20.50
C LEU A 227 6.91 6.91 20.55
N ARG A 228 7.55 6.77 19.37
CA ARG A 228 8.90 6.23 19.23
C ARG A 228 9.45 6.43 17.83
N GLU A 229 10.77 6.44 17.70
CA GLU A 229 11.46 6.51 16.41
C GLU A 229 11.58 5.14 15.71
N ASN A 230 11.89 5.20 14.41
CA ASN A 230 12.25 4.11 13.50
C ASN A 230 11.15 3.04 13.36
N VAL A 231 9.92 3.48 13.11
CA VAL A 231 8.76 2.61 12.84
C VAL A 231 8.09 3.03 11.54
N GLU A 232 8.16 2.14 10.54
CA GLU A 232 7.52 2.37 9.25
C GLU A 232 6.38 1.38 8.98
N CYS A 233 5.30 1.85 8.35
CA CYS A 233 4.14 1.06 7.93
C CYS A 233 3.52 0.19 9.07
N PRO A 234 3.08 0.79 10.19
CA PRO A 234 2.50 0.04 11.30
C PRO A 234 1.23 -0.73 10.91
N SER A 235 1.03 -1.87 11.57
CA SER A 235 -0.13 -2.73 11.44
C SER A 235 -0.55 -3.20 12.83
N LEU A 236 -1.72 -2.77 13.28
CA LEU A 236 -2.22 -3.07 14.62
C LEU A 236 -2.75 -4.50 14.68
N SER A 237 -2.38 -5.22 15.73
CA SER A 237 -2.87 -6.57 16.01
C SER A 237 -4.38 -6.54 16.26
N PRO A 238 -5.09 -7.66 16.00
CA PRO A 238 -6.52 -7.71 16.24
C PRO A 238 -6.87 -7.38 17.70
N ASP A 239 -6.07 -7.80 18.69
CA ASP A 239 -6.24 -7.45 20.10
C ASP A 239 -5.89 -5.99 20.49
N ASN A 240 -5.48 -5.13 19.54
CA ASN A 240 -4.98 -3.76 19.74
C ASN A 240 -3.76 -3.62 20.68
N SER A 241 -3.04 -4.70 20.99
CA SER A 241 -1.92 -4.67 21.95
C SER A 241 -0.56 -4.50 21.30
N ARG A 242 -0.43 -4.80 20.00
CA ARG A 242 0.85 -4.92 19.31
C ARG A 242 0.82 -4.26 17.93
N ILE A 243 1.98 -3.78 17.50
CA ILE A 243 2.19 -3.25 16.15
C ILE A 243 3.22 -4.13 15.43
N ALA A 244 2.84 -4.72 14.30
CA ALA A 244 3.81 -5.25 13.33
C ALA A 244 4.24 -4.10 12.41
N PHE A 245 5.54 -3.96 12.17
CA PHE A 245 6.08 -2.85 11.37
C PHE A 245 7.41 -3.24 10.71
N LYS A 246 7.83 -2.46 9.71
CA LYS A 246 9.17 -2.56 9.15
C LYS A 246 10.08 -1.53 9.84
N LYS A 247 11.25 -1.98 10.26
CA LYS A 247 12.30 -1.17 10.90
C LYS A 247 13.47 -1.03 9.96
N ARG A 248 14.00 0.18 9.78
CA ARG A 248 15.28 0.37 9.08
C ARG A 248 16.43 -0.05 10.00
N VAL A 249 17.20 -1.05 9.59
CA VAL A 249 18.34 -1.63 10.35
C VAL A 249 19.69 -1.43 9.66
N SER A 250 19.68 -0.83 8.46
CA SER A 250 20.88 -0.49 7.70
C SER A 250 20.71 0.86 7.01
N GLU A 251 21.80 1.62 6.96
CA GLU A 251 21.90 2.90 6.23
C GLU A 251 22.03 2.69 4.72
N GLY A 252 22.42 1.49 4.27
CA GLY A 252 22.52 1.16 2.85
C GLY A 252 21.16 1.15 2.13
N THR A 253 21.18 1.23 0.80
CA THR A 253 19.97 1.07 -0.03
C THR A 253 19.59 -0.39 -0.25
N ASP A 254 20.55 -1.30 -0.08
CA ASP A 254 20.36 -2.72 -0.34
C ASP A 254 19.74 -3.39 0.88
N SER A 255 18.44 -3.69 0.80
CA SER A 255 17.70 -4.47 1.79
C SER A 255 17.69 -3.88 3.23
N PRO A 256 17.31 -2.60 3.44
CA PRO A 256 17.50 -1.94 4.73
C PRO A 256 16.45 -2.29 5.79
N TRP A 257 15.33 -2.91 5.42
CA TRP A 257 14.21 -3.11 6.35
C TRP A 257 14.17 -4.50 6.94
N ARG A 258 13.72 -4.64 8.18
CA ARG A 258 13.41 -5.92 8.83
C ARG A 258 12.07 -5.82 9.52
N LEU A 259 11.34 -6.94 9.62
CA LEU A 259 10.07 -6.96 10.32
C LEU A 259 10.27 -7.10 11.83
N TYR A 260 9.51 -6.31 12.57
CA TYR A 260 9.47 -6.31 14.03
C TYR A 260 8.03 -6.30 14.51
N VAL A 261 7.83 -6.76 15.75
CA VAL A 261 6.60 -6.56 16.51
C VAL A 261 6.92 -5.75 17.76
N LEU A 262 6.11 -4.73 18.02
CA LEU A 262 6.17 -3.84 19.18
C LEU A 262 4.99 -4.13 20.10
N ASP A 263 5.24 -4.32 21.39
CA ASP A 263 4.21 -4.28 22.44
C ASP A 263 3.90 -2.82 22.79
N LEU A 264 2.65 -2.38 22.62
CA LEU A 264 2.24 -0.99 22.81
C LEU A 264 2.22 -0.54 24.28
N ARG A 265 2.15 -1.49 25.23
CA ARG A 265 2.11 -1.17 26.66
C ARG A 265 3.51 -0.94 27.21
N THR A 266 4.46 -1.78 26.82
CA THR A 266 5.84 -1.76 27.31
C THR A 266 6.77 -1.00 26.37
N MET A 267 6.32 -0.72 25.14
CA MET A 267 7.12 -0.13 24.06
C MET A 267 8.37 -0.94 23.71
N THR A 268 8.37 -2.24 24.05
CA THR A 268 9.45 -3.17 23.72
C THR A 268 9.19 -3.80 22.36
N GLU A 269 10.21 -3.83 21.51
CA GLU A 269 10.15 -4.47 20.20
C GLU A 269 10.96 -5.77 20.15
N GLN A 270 10.58 -6.67 19.25
CA GLN A 270 11.33 -7.87 18.93
C GLN A 270 11.38 -8.07 17.41
N PRO A 271 12.52 -8.51 16.84
CA PRO A 271 12.59 -8.88 15.43
C PRO A 271 11.75 -10.14 15.17
N LEU A 272 11.16 -10.22 13.99
CA LEU A 272 10.55 -11.45 13.49
C LEU A 272 11.62 -12.34 12.83
N ALA A 273 11.32 -13.64 12.69
CA ALA A 273 12.24 -14.61 12.10
C ALA A 273 12.51 -14.39 10.58
N GLU A 274 11.80 -13.46 9.93
CA GLU A 274 12.08 -13.05 8.55
C GLU A 274 13.33 -12.18 8.49
N SER A 275 14.37 -12.72 7.86
CA SER A 275 15.66 -12.05 7.71
C SER A 275 15.82 -11.31 6.39
N ARG A 276 14.89 -11.48 5.43
CA ARG A 276 14.87 -10.74 4.16
C ARG A 276 14.30 -9.33 4.38
N SER A 277 14.63 -8.42 3.47
CA SER A 277 14.10 -7.07 3.53
C SER A 277 12.67 -6.98 3.02
N VAL A 278 11.78 -6.48 3.86
CA VAL A 278 10.35 -6.32 3.56
C VAL A 278 10.05 -4.83 3.39
N ASP A 279 9.70 -4.43 2.18
CA ASP A 279 9.28 -3.06 1.85
C ASP A 279 7.78 -3.00 1.54
N ASP A 280 6.97 -3.55 2.45
CA ASP A 280 5.52 -3.43 2.40
C ASP A 280 4.92 -3.26 3.81
N GLN A 281 3.62 -2.97 3.90
CA GLN A 281 2.90 -3.00 5.17
C GLN A 281 2.50 -4.44 5.49
N ALA A 282 2.96 -4.96 6.63
CA ALA A 282 2.57 -6.27 7.11
C ALA A 282 1.09 -6.31 7.52
N ALA A 283 0.47 -7.48 7.51
CA ALA A 283 -0.90 -7.71 7.98
C ALA A 283 -0.93 -8.80 9.04
N TRP A 284 -1.83 -8.69 10.01
CA TRP A 284 -2.10 -9.78 10.94
C TRP A 284 -3.11 -10.74 10.30
N LEU A 285 -2.81 -12.04 10.32
CA LEU A 285 -3.76 -13.08 9.93
C LEU A 285 -4.64 -13.52 11.09
N ASP A 286 -4.07 -13.47 12.28
CA ASP A 286 -4.67 -13.78 13.58
C ASP A 286 -3.79 -13.10 14.66
N ASP A 287 -4.06 -13.29 15.95
CA ASP A 287 -3.28 -12.68 17.05
C ASP A 287 -1.82 -13.20 17.16
N SER A 288 -1.45 -14.22 16.40
CA SER A 288 -0.15 -14.90 16.50
C SER A 288 0.65 -14.95 15.20
N THR A 289 0.04 -14.59 14.07
CA THR A 289 0.64 -14.75 12.74
C THR A 289 0.62 -13.45 11.96
N VAL A 290 1.78 -13.05 11.45
CA VAL A 290 1.95 -11.90 10.56
C VAL A 290 2.20 -12.37 9.14
N ALA A 291 1.57 -11.73 8.16
CA ALA A 291 1.75 -11.95 6.74
C ALA A 291 2.30 -10.72 6.02
N TYR A 292 3.07 -10.95 4.95
CA TYR A 292 3.77 -9.91 4.21
C TYR A 292 4.15 -10.42 2.81
N ALA A 293 4.28 -9.51 1.86
CA ALA A 293 4.70 -9.83 0.50
C ALA A 293 6.21 -9.62 0.32
N LEU A 294 6.85 -10.49 -0.44
CA LEU A 294 8.25 -10.36 -0.86
C LEU A 294 8.35 -10.55 -2.38
N PRO A 295 9.28 -9.88 -3.08
CA PRO A 295 9.59 -10.22 -4.46
C PRO A 295 9.91 -11.72 -4.59
N ASN A 296 9.36 -12.35 -5.63
CA ASN A 296 9.69 -13.73 -5.95
C ASN A 296 11.11 -13.83 -6.55
N ALA A 297 11.56 -15.05 -6.85
CA ALA A 297 12.94 -15.30 -7.30
C ALA A 297 13.32 -14.61 -8.62
N ASP A 298 12.38 -14.36 -9.52
CA ASP A 298 12.63 -13.65 -10.79
C ASP A 298 12.40 -12.13 -10.71
N GLY A 299 11.91 -11.63 -9.56
CA GLY A 299 11.64 -10.23 -9.28
C GLY A 299 10.44 -9.64 -10.05
N ARG A 300 9.65 -10.46 -10.76
CA ARG A 300 8.53 -9.98 -11.59
C ARG A 300 7.22 -9.89 -10.82
N THR A 301 7.05 -10.75 -9.83
CA THR A 301 5.85 -10.79 -8.99
C THR A 301 6.25 -10.83 -7.52
N THR A 302 5.26 -10.92 -6.63
CA THR A 302 5.50 -11.11 -5.20
C THR A 302 4.89 -12.40 -4.74
N ASP A 303 5.50 -13.01 -3.73
CA ASP A 303 4.95 -14.12 -2.99
C ASP A 303 4.44 -13.65 -1.63
N LEU A 304 3.33 -14.22 -1.18
CA LEU A 304 2.81 -13.97 0.16
C LEU A 304 3.42 -14.95 1.14
N TRP A 305 4.09 -14.41 2.15
CA TRP A 305 4.72 -15.15 3.24
C TRP A 305 3.99 -14.90 4.56
N SER A 306 4.22 -15.78 5.52
CA SER A 306 3.74 -15.65 6.89
C SER A 306 4.81 -16.09 7.89
N VAL A 307 4.80 -15.49 9.08
CA VAL A 307 5.72 -15.81 10.17
C VAL A 307 5.02 -15.65 11.53
N PRO A 308 5.36 -16.47 12.54
CA PRO A 308 4.89 -16.24 13.89
C PRO A 308 5.32 -14.86 14.41
N ALA A 309 4.38 -14.15 15.04
CA ALA A 309 4.58 -12.80 15.58
C ALA A 309 5.47 -12.75 16.83
N ASN A 310 5.80 -13.90 17.40
CA ASN A 310 6.58 -14.03 18.64
C ASN A 310 8.11 -13.98 18.41
N GLY A 311 8.57 -13.78 17.17
CA GLY A 311 9.99 -13.76 16.82
C GLY A 311 10.64 -15.15 16.67
N ALA A 312 9.91 -16.22 16.98
CA ALA A 312 10.39 -17.60 16.85
C ALA A 312 9.82 -18.28 15.59
N GLY A 313 10.30 -19.51 15.32
CA GLY A 313 9.87 -20.29 14.16
C GLY A 313 10.56 -19.85 12.87
N THR A 314 9.92 -20.14 11.73
CA THR A 314 10.45 -19.84 10.40
C THR A 314 9.39 -19.23 9.49
N PRO A 315 9.77 -18.29 8.61
CA PRO A 315 8.91 -17.85 7.51
C PRO A 315 8.40 -19.00 6.66
N ARG A 316 7.13 -18.95 6.29
CA ARG A 316 6.48 -19.94 5.43
C ARG A 316 5.81 -19.26 4.26
N LEU A 317 6.01 -19.81 3.06
CA LEU A 317 5.27 -19.40 1.88
C LEU A 317 3.79 -19.73 2.11
N ALA A 318 2.95 -18.70 2.14
CA ALA A 318 1.51 -18.84 2.33
C ALA A 318 0.82 -19.02 0.98
N VAL A 319 1.10 -18.13 0.01
CA VAL A 319 0.52 -18.17 -1.34
C VAL A 319 1.57 -17.65 -2.34
N PRO A 320 1.99 -18.44 -3.34
CA PRO A 320 2.86 -17.95 -4.41
C PRO A 320 2.13 -16.92 -5.28
N GLY A 321 2.84 -15.94 -5.83
CA GLY A 321 2.27 -14.96 -6.74
C GLY A 321 1.18 -14.08 -6.11
N ALA A 322 1.27 -13.76 -4.82
CA ALA A 322 0.26 -13.00 -4.09
C ALA A 322 0.81 -11.76 -3.36
N SER A 323 -0.07 -10.78 -3.13
CA SER A 323 0.19 -9.56 -2.34
C SER A 323 -1.08 -9.07 -1.64
N SER A 324 -0.97 -8.00 -0.84
CA SER A 324 -2.11 -7.38 -0.13
C SER A 324 -2.93 -8.39 0.70
N PRO A 325 -2.30 -9.11 1.65
CA PRO A 325 -3.00 -10.10 2.47
C PRO A 325 -4.07 -9.46 3.35
N VAL A 326 -5.24 -10.10 3.41
CA VAL A 326 -6.35 -9.70 4.27
C VAL A 326 -6.99 -10.95 4.88
N ALA A 327 -6.91 -11.08 6.20
CA ALA A 327 -7.70 -12.08 6.91
C ALA A 327 -9.08 -11.51 7.22
N VAL A 328 -10.13 -12.19 6.74
CA VAL A 328 -11.52 -11.92 7.10
C VAL A 328 -11.97 -13.07 8.00
N GLY A 329 -12.31 -12.73 9.24
CA GLY A 329 -12.81 -13.66 10.28
C GLY A 329 -14.26 -14.05 10.09
#